data_AF-A0A7C1J4F5-F1
#
_entry.id   AF-A0A7C1J4F5-F1
#
_cell.length_a   1.000
_cell.length_b   1.000
_cell.length_c   1.000
_cell.angle_alpha   90.00
_cell.angle_beta   90.00
_cell.angle_gamma   90.00
#
_symmetry.space_group_name_H-M   'P 1'
#
loop_
_entity.id
_entity.type
_entity.pdbx_description
1 polymer ?
#
loop_
_entity_poly.entity_id
_entity_poly.type
_entity_poly.pdbx_seq_one_letter_code
_entity_poly.pdbx_strand_id
1 'polypeptide(L)'
;MQFIEKRVKKTIEKYRLLSDSDNALVAVSGGKDSLALLLLLKKLNFNITGFYINLGIGEYSDVSKEKCKIFSQKYEIPIFAFDLKSFFWYGDS
;
A
#
# COMPACT_ATOMS: atom_id res chain seq x y z
N MET A 1 -19.20 3.25 12.22
CA MET A 1 -18.32 3.66 11.11
C MET A 1 -18.03 5.14 11.23
N GLN A 2 -16.75 5.53 11.14
CA GLN A 2 -16.35 6.94 11.13
C GLN A 2 -16.74 7.61 9.80
N PHE A 3 -16.87 8.94 9.77
CA PHE A 3 -17.28 9.71 8.58
C PHE A 3 -16.42 9.39 7.33
N ILE A 4 -15.11 9.18 7.53
CA ILE A 4 -14.14 8.89 6.47
C ILE A 4 -14.39 7.51 5.83
N GLU A 5 -14.59 6.46 6.64
CA GLU A 5 -14.91 5.10 6.16
C GLU A 5 -16.15 5.10 5.27
N LYS A 6 -17.21 5.79 5.71
CA LYS A 6 -18.47 5.87 4.96
C LYS A 6 -18.30 6.61 3.64
N ARG A 7 -17.48 7.67 3.61
CA ARG A 7 -17.21 8.42 2.38
C ARG A 7 -16.40 7.60 1.39
N VAL A 8 -15.39 6.87 1.85
CA VAL A 8 -14.58 6.01 0.98
C VAL A 8 -15.40 4.84 0.44
N LYS A 9 -16.17 4.15 1.28
CA LYS A 9 -17.07 3.08 0.82
C LYS A 9 -18.06 3.58 -0.24
N LYS A 10 -18.70 4.73 -0.01
CA LYS A 10 -19.61 5.35 -1.00
C LYS A 10 -18.92 5.66 -2.33
N THR A 11 -17.68 6.14 -2.31
CA THR A 11 -16.92 6.43 -3.54
C THR A 11 -16.62 5.13 -4.29
N ILE A 12 -16.17 4.09 -3.59
CA ILE A 12 -15.90 2.77 -4.17
C ILE A 12 -17.16 2.21 -4.84
N GLU A 13 -18.30 2.24 -4.15
CA GLU A 13 -19.60 1.77 -4.66
C GLU A 13 -20.07 2.62 -5.85
N LYS A 14 -20.00 3.96 -5.75
CA LYS A 14 -20.47 4.88 -6.79
C LYS A 14 -19.75 4.68 -8.11
N TYR A 15 -18.43 4.47 -8.06
CA TYR A 15 -17.60 4.33 -9.26
C TYR A 15 -17.23 2.87 -9.57
N ARG A 16 -17.75 1.91 -8.79
CA ARG A 16 -17.47 0.47 -8.93
C ARG A 16 -15.97 0.17 -8.99
N LEU A 17 -15.20 0.80 -8.09
CA LEU A 17 -13.74 0.75 -8.12
C LEU A 17 -13.19 -0.61 -7.66
N LEU A 18 -13.87 -1.23 -6.70
CA LEU A 18 -13.49 -2.49 -6.07
C LEU A 18 -14.76 -3.26 -5.67
N SER A 19 -14.71 -4.58 -5.81
CA SER A 19 -15.66 -5.55 -5.28
C SER A 19 -15.08 -6.26 -4.05
N ASP A 20 -15.95 -6.79 -3.18
CA ASP A 20 -15.55 -7.57 -2.01
C ASP A 20 -14.83 -8.88 -2.40
N SER A 21 -15.01 -9.34 -3.63
CA SER A 21 -14.32 -10.52 -4.21
C SER A 21 -12.94 -10.23 -4.79
N ASP A 22 -12.56 -8.96 -4.91
CA ASP A 22 -11.33 -8.58 -5.60
C ASP A 22 -10.11 -8.71 -4.69
N ASN A 23 -9.00 -9.16 -5.27
CA ASN A 23 -7.68 -9.13 -4.64
C ASN A 23 -6.97 -7.83 -5.04
N ALA A 24 -7.15 -6.77 -4.26
CA ALA A 24 -6.68 -5.44 -4.62
C ALA A 24 -5.21 -5.21 -4.24
N LEU A 25 -4.37 -4.90 -5.23
CA LEU A 25 -3.00 -4.45 -5.01
C LEU A 25 -2.96 -2.92 -4.93
N VAL A 26 -2.47 -2.38 -3.81
CA VAL A 26 -2.44 -0.95 -3.55
C VAL A 26 -1.00 -0.47 -3.52
N ALA A 27 -0.64 0.38 -4.48
CA ALA A 27 0.67 1.03 -4.49
C ALA A 27 0.79 2.00 -3.30
N VAL A 28 1.79 1.77 -2.44
CA VAL A 28 2.10 2.63 -1.29
C VAL A 28 3.47 3.27 -1.49
N SER A 29 3.57 4.56 -1.22
CA SER A 29 4.83 5.33 -1.34
C SER A 29 5.61 5.39 -0.02
N GLY A 30 5.08 4.79 1.06
CA GLY A 30 5.55 5.00 2.43
C GLY A 30 5.05 6.30 3.08
N GLY A 31 4.30 7.11 2.32
CA GLY A 31 3.61 8.31 2.82
C GLY A 31 2.40 7.97 3.69
N LYS A 32 2.08 8.86 4.63
CA LYS A 32 0.97 8.70 5.58
C LYS A 32 -0.38 8.49 4.90
N ASP A 33 -0.65 9.18 3.80
CA ASP A 33 -1.93 9.08 3.10
C ASP A 33 -2.12 7.70 2.44
N SER A 34 -1.08 7.18 1.77
CA SER A 34 -1.13 5.87 1.13
C SER A 34 -1.30 4.72 2.14
N LEU A 35 -0.62 4.82 3.29
CA LEU A 35 -0.76 3.86 4.39
C LEU A 35 -2.13 3.97 5.09
N ALA A 36 -2.65 5.19 5.24
CA ALA A 36 -3.99 5.41 5.80
C ALA A 36 -5.08 4.83 4.90
N LEU A 37 -4.96 4.98 3.57
CA LEU A 37 -5.87 4.36 2.61
C LEU A 37 -5.82 2.83 2.72
N LEU A 38 -4.62 2.24 2.77
CA LEU A 38 -4.44 0.80 2.93
C LEU A 38 -5.12 0.29 4.22
N LEU A 39 -4.95 0.98 5.34
CA LEU A 39 -5.61 0.65 6.60
C LEU A 39 -7.14 0.74 6.49
N LEU A 40 -7.62 1.78 5.80
CA LEU A 40 -9.05 2.02 5.64
C LEU A 40 -9.71 0.92 4.82
N LEU A 41 -9.07 0.48 3.73
CA LEU A 41 -9.56 -0.62 2.91
C LEU A 41 -9.59 -1.94 3.69
N LYS A 42 -8.56 -2.22 4.51
CA LYS A 42 -8.59 -3.38 5.42
C LYS A 42 -9.77 -3.31 6.40
N LYS A 43 -10.02 -2.15 7.01
CA LYS A 43 -11.15 -1.96 7.93
C LYS A 43 -12.53 -2.11 7.26
N LEU A 44 -12.59 -1.89 5.95
CA LEU A 44 -13.78 -2.13 5.14
C LEU A 44 -13.89 -3.59 4.67
N ASN A 45 -13.00 -4.48 5.14
CA ASN A 45 -12.95 -5.91 4.81
C ASN A 45 -12.61 -6.23 3.34
N PHE A 46 -11.98 -5.31 2.61
CA PHE A 46 -11.44 -5.65 1.28
C PHE A 46 -10.21 -6.54 1.40
N ASN A 47 -10.07 -7.50 0.49
CA ASN A 47 -8.84 -8.26 0.38
C ASN A 47 -7.77 -7.41 -0.31
N ILE A 48 -6.79 -6.94 0.48
CA ILE A 48 -5.80 -5.98 0.02
C ILE A 48 -4.38 -6.45 0.27
N THR A 49 -3.48 -6.05 -0.63
CA THR A 49 -2.03 -6.20 -0.49
C THR A 49 -1.37 -4.87 -0.83
N GLY A 50 -0.39 -4.44 -0.03
CA GLY A 50 0.41 -3.26 -0.33
C GLY A 50 1.57 -3.59 -1.28
N PHE A 51 1.90 -2.65 -2.15
CA PHE A 51 3.08 -2.71 -3.01
C PHE A 51 3.90 -1.43 -2.87
N TYR A 52 5.08 -1.55 -2.28
CA TYR A 52 6.04 -0.46 -2.11
C TYR A 52 7.13 -0.56 -3.17
N ILE A 53 7.39 0.55 -3.87
CA ILE A 53 8.46 0.65 -4.85
C ILE A 53 9.54 1.57 -4.27
N ASN A 54 10.71 1.00 -4.00
CA ASN A 54 11.91 1.75 -3.68
C ASN A 54 12.57 2.20 -4.99
N LEU A 55 12.55 3.50 -5.25
CA LEU A 55 13.20 4.11 -6.43
C LEU A 55 14.73 4.29 -6.26
N GLY A 56 15.30 3.95 -5.09
CA GLY A 56 16.74 4.01 -4.84
C GLY A 56 17.29 5.43 -4.66
N ILE A 57 16.42 6.42 -4.44
CA ILE A 57 16.80 7.84 -4.32
C ILE A 57 17.13 8.15 -2.86
N GLY A 58 18.37 7.88 -2.46
CA GLY A 58 18.95 8.29 -1.17
C GLY A 58 18.34 7.67 0.11
N GLU A 59 18.79 8.17 1.27
CA GLU A 59 18.47 7.66 2.62
C GLU A 59 16.98 7.71 2.99
N TYR A 60 16.17 8.52 2.31
CA TYR A 60 14.72 8.60 2.54
C TYR A 60 13.99 7.28 2.24
N SER A 61 14.57 6.45 1.38
CA SER A 61 14.01 5.17 0.97
C SER A 61 14.07 4.13 2.09
N ASP A 62 15.13 4.12 2.89
CA ASP A 62 15.31 3.17 3.98
C ASP A 62 14.32 3.42 5.13
N VAL A 63 14.13 4.70 5.49
CA VAL A 63 13.12 5.10 6.48
C VAL A 63 11.71 4.75 6.02
N SER A 64 11.42 4.91 4.73
CA SER A 64 10.10 4.61 4.16
C SER A 64 9.83 3.10 4.12
N LYS A 65 10.85 2.30 3.81
CA LYS A 65 10.80 0.83 3.86
C LYS A 65 10.54 0.33 5.28
N GLU A 66 11.25 0.86 6.28
CA GLU A 66 11.05 0.46 7.67
C GLU A 66 9.64 0.82 8.17
N LYS A 67 9.11 2.00 7.80
CA LYS A 67 7.72 2.36 8.09
C LYS A 67 6.73 1.38 7.50
N CYS A 68 6.92 0.96 6.25
CA CYS A 68 6.06 -0.04 5.61
C CYS A 68 6.14 -1.39 6.33
N LYS A 69 7.33 -1.82 6.77
CA LYS A 69 7.53 -3.05 7.53
C LYS A 69 6.82 -3.01 8.88
N ILE A 70 7.01 -1.96 9.67
CA ILE A 70 6.32 -1.77 10.96
C ILE A 70 4.80 -1.73 10.76
N PHE A 71 4.33 -1.03 9.73
CA PHE A 71 2.91 -0.95 9.40
C PHE A 71 2.33 -2.32 9.04
N SER A 72 3.03 -3.08 8.19
CA SER A 72 2.65 -4.42 7.77
C SER A 72 2.52 -5.36 8.98
N GLN A 73 3.49 -5.35 9.89
CA GLN A 73 3.47 -6.15 11.11
C GLN A 73 2.34 -5.72 12.06
N LYS A 74 2.18 -4.41 12.28
CA LYS A 74 1.18 -3.87 13.22
C LYS A 74 -0.26 -4.17 12.81
N TYR A 75 -0.55 -4.11 11.51
CA TYR A 75 -1.90 -4.25 11.00
C TYR A 75 -2.13 -5.55 10.25
N GLU A 76 -1.16 -6.46 10.22
CA GLU A 76 -1.24 -7.76 9.52
C GLU A 76 -1.69 -7.60 8.06
N ILE A 77 -1.11 -6.63 7.36
CA ILE A 77 -1.35 -6.38 5.93
C ILE A 77 -0.08 -6.77 5.18
N PRO A 78 -0.12 -7.72 4.23
CA PRO A 78 1.03 -8.03 3.39
C PRO A 78 1.47 -6.79 2.60
N ILE A 79 2.76 -6.45 2.66
CA ILE A 79 3.34 -5.39 1.82
C ILE A 79 4.57 -5.96 1.12
N PHE A 80 4.50 -6.04 -0.20
CA PHE A 80 5.63 -6.40 -1.04
C PHE A 80 6.48 -5.15 -1.28
N ALA A 81 7.79 -5.24 -1.08
CA ALA A 81 8.73 -4.16 -1.35
C ALA A 81 9.63 -4.56 -2.53
N PHE A 82 9.64 -3.74 -3.57
CA PHE A 82 10.49 -3.91 -4.75
C PHE A 82 11.54 -2.81 -4.81
N ASP A 83 12.79 -3.17 -5.13
CA ASP A 83 13.90 -2.23 -5.23
C ASP A 83 14.32 -2.09 -6.69
N LEU A 84 14.18 -0.88 -7.25
CA LEU A 84 14.57 -0.62 -8.64
C LEU A 84 16.08 -0.71 -8.83
N LYS A 85 16.87 -0.30 -7.83
CA LYS A 85 18.33 -0.23 -7.98
C LYS A 85 18.92 -1.63 -8.16
N SER A 86 18.42 -2.61 -7.40
CA SER A 86 18.84 -4.00 -7.56
C SER A 86 18.36 -4.62 -8.87
N PHE A 87 17.19 -4.21 -9.36
CA PHE A 87 16.65 -4.72 -10.62
C PHE A 87 17.44 -4.22 -11.85
N PHE A 88 17.71 -2.91 -11.94
CA PHE A 88 18.46 -2.35 -13.07
C PHE A 88 19.92 -2.79 -13.08
N TRP A 89 20.56 -3.00 -11.93
CA TRP A 89 21.93 -3.53 -11.87
C TRP A 89 22.04 -4.98 -12.39
N TYR A 90 20.96 -5.75 -12.36
CA TYR A 90 20.94 -7.12 -12.88
C TYR A 90 20.79 -7.18 -14.43
N GLY A 91 20.46 -6.06 -15.07
CA GLY A 91 20.27 -5.99 -16.53
C GLY A 91 21.54 -5.72 -17.34
N ASP A 92 22.64 -5.34 -16.68
CA ASP A 92 23.94 -5.01 -17.30
C ASP A 92 24.99 -6.13 -17.07
N SER A 93 24.56 -7.35 -16.74
CA SER A 93 25.43 -8.54 -16.55
C SER A 93 25.42 -9.48 -17.75
#